data_AF-A0A853JC16-F1
#
_entry.id   AF-A0A853JC16-F1
#
_cell.length_a   1.000
_cell.length_b   1.000
_cell.length_c   1.000
_cell.angle_alpha   90.00
_cell.angle_beta   90.00
_cell.angle_gamma   90.00
#
_symmetry.space_group_name_H-M   'P 1'
#
loop_
_entity.id
_entity.type
_entity.pdbx_description
1 polymer ?
#
loop_
_entity_poly.entity_id
_entity_poly.type
_entity_poly.pdbx_seq_one_letter_code
_entity_poly.pdbx_strand_id
1 'polypeptide(L)' 'MNTGHSHLDIALGAIPVFTDDGRMDATELQRLLDLALRDARVDEDEKRVLDNVFRRAEQAGVTPDVAERIAQARRQHGIE' A
#
# COMPACT_ATOMS: atom_id res chain seq x y z
N MET A 1 -1.39 -19.62 -13.05
CA MET A 1 -2.48 -19.01 -12.26
C MET A 1 -2.04 -19.09 -10.81
N ASN A 2 -1.54 -17.99 -10.23
CA ASN A 2 -1.13 -17.95 -8.84
C ASN A 2 -1.63 -16.65 -8.19
N THR A 3 -2.95 -16.43 -8.30
CA THR A 3 -3.62 -15.19 -7.88
C THR A 3 -3.87 -15.10 -6.36
N GLY A 4 -3.53 -16.15 -5.60
CA GLY A 4 -3.82 -16.21 -4.16
C GLY A 4 -2.73 -15.68 -3.23
N HIS A 5 -1.53 -15.35 -3.74
CA HIS A 5 -0.37 -15.05 -2.89
C HIS A 5 -0.04 -13.54 -2.82
N SER A 6 -0.22 -12.77 -3.90
CA SER A 6 0.25 -11.37 -3.95
C SER A 6 -0.42 -10.44 -2.94
N HIS A 7 -1.75 -10.52 -2.74
CA HIS A 7 -2.43 -9.69 -1.75
C HIS A 7 -2.03 -10.04 -0.30
N LEU A 8 -1.68 -11.30 -0.03
CA LEU A 8 -1.13 -11.73 1.27
C LEU A 8 0.30 -11.21 1.45
N ASP A 9 1.11 -11.21 0.39
CA ASP A 9 2.44 -10.61 0.41
C ASP A 9 2.37 -9.10 0.68
N ILE A 10 1.42 -8.38 0.06
CA ILE A 10 1.17 -6.96 0.35
C ILE A 10 0.77 -6.78 1.82
N ALA A 11 -0.17 -7.59 2.32
CA ALA A 11 -0.62 -7.51 3.71
C ALA A 11 0.53 -7.79 4.70
N LEU A 12 1.36 -8.80 4.42
CA LEU A 12 2.53 -9.15 5.22
C LEU A 12 3.60 -8.06 5.17
N GLY A 13 3.85 -7.50 3.98
CA GLY A 13 4.78 -6.40 3.76
C GLY A 13 4.34 -5.08 4.40
N ALA A 14 3.03 -4.91 4.65
CA ALA A 14 2.49 -3.76 5.37
C ALA A 14 2.65 -3.86 6.89
N ILE A 15 2.83 -5.06 7.46
CA ILE A 15 3.04 -5.24 8.91
C ILE A 15 4.20 -4.38 9.45
N PRO A 16 5.42 -4.43 8.88
CA PRO A 16 6.55 -3.65 9.40
C PRO A 16 6.28 -2.14 9.44
N VAL A 17 5.54 -1.61 8.44
CA VAL A 17 5.17 -0.18 8.34
C VAL A 17 4.39 0.30 9.57
N PHE A 18 3.62 -0.57 10.20
CA PHE A 18 2.83 -0.22 11.38
C PHE A 18 3.43 -0.68 12.71
N THR A 19 4.57 -1.37 12.70
CA THR A 19 5.21 -1.89 13.91
C THR A 19 6.45 -1.12 14.36
N ASP A 20 7.03 -0.25 13.53
CA ASP A 20 8.20 0.55 13.89
C ASP A 20 7.82 1.79 14.73
N ASP A 21 7.26 2.83 14.11
CA ASP A 21 6.70 4.03 14.79
C ASP A 21 5.18 4.15 14.60
N GLY A 22 4.55 3.13 14.01
CA GLY A 22 3.13 3.12 13.68
C GLY A 22 2.72 4.10 12.58
N ARG A 23 3.67 4.80 11.96
CA ARG A 23 3.48 5.78 10.89
C ARG A 23 4.16 5.32 9.62
N MET A 24 3.53 5.62 8.49
CA MET A 24 4.08 5.33 7.17
C MET A 24 4.89 6.52 6.67
N ASP A 25 6.16 6.28 6.36
CA ASP A 25 7.00 7.23 5.61
C ASP A 25 7.02 6.93 4.09
N ALA A 26 7.64 7.82 3.33
CA ALA A 26 7.71 7.72 1.87
C ALA A 26 8.51 6.49 1.38
N THR A 27 9.54 6.08 2.12
CA THR A 27 10.35 4.89 1.81
C THR A 27 9.54 3.62 2.03
N GLU A 28 8.79 3.56 3.12
CA GLU A 28 7.92 2.43 3.45
C GLU A 28 6.78 2.29 2.45
N LEU A 29 6.13 3.41 2.12
CA LEU A 29 5.11 3.46 1.09
C LEU A 29 5.68 3.00 -0.26
N GLN A 30 6.86 3.47 -0.65
CA GLN A 30 7.48 3.08 -1.91
C GLN A 30 7.78 1.58 -1.94
N ARG A 31 8.31 1.00 -0.86
CA ARG A 31 8.55 -0.45 -0.77
C ARG A 31 7.27 -1.27 -0.89
N LEU A 32 6.19 -0.83 -0.23
CA LEU A 32 4.89 -1.49 -0.33
C LEU A 32 4.35 -1.45 -1.75
N LEU A 33 4.48 -0.30 -2.43
CA LEU A 33 4.09 -0.15 -3.82
C LEU A 33 4.96 -0.98 -4.75
N ASP A 34 6.28 -1.05 -4.55
CA ASP A 34 7.16 -1.91 -5.35
C ASP A 34 6.78 -3.39 -5.24
N LEU A 35 6.34 -3.81 -4.04
CA LEU A 35 5.83 -5.16 -3.83
C LEU A 35 4.51 -5.39 -4.57
N ALA A 36 3.55 -4.47 -4.42
CA ALA A 36 2.23 -4.56 -5.03
C ALA A 36 2.21 -4.40 -6.55
N LEU A 37 3.19 -3.66 -7.10
CA LEU A 37 3.25 -3.30 -8.52
C LEU A 37 4.20 -4.17 -9.33
N ARG A 38 4.83 -5.18 -8.69
CA ARG A 38 5.83 -6.05 -9.31
C ARG A 38 5.36 -6.71 -10.60
N ASP A 39 4.09 -7.10 -10.65
CA ASP A 39 3.50 -7.83 -11.79
C ASP A 39 2.74 -6.92 -12.77
N ALA A 40 2.91 -5.59 -12.65
CA ALA A 40 2.32 -4.56 -13.51
C ALA A 40 0.78 -4.59 -13.65
N ARG A 41 0.09 -5.37 -12.81
CA ARG A 41 -1.36 -5.43 -12.67
C ARG A 41 -1.67 -5.47 -11.17
N VAL A 42 -2.65 -4.68 -10.77
CA VAL A 42 -3.22 -4.70 -9.42
C VAL A 42 -4.65 -5.18 -9.57
N ASP A 43 -4.93 -6.39 -9.09
CA ASP A 43 -6.27 -6.96 -9.11
C ASP A 43 -7.15 -6.41 -7.97
N GLU A 44 -8.42 -6.83 -7.94
CA GLU A 44 -9.39 -6.33 -6.97
C GLU A 44 -9.03 -6.68 -5.51
N ASP A 45 -8.38 -7.83 -5.27
CA ASP A 45 -7.95 -8.23 -3.94
C ASP A 45 -6.77 -7.38 -3.46
N GLU A 46 -5.81 -7.14 -4.34
CA GLU A 46 -4.66 -6.27 -4.07
C GLU A 46 -5.09 -4.82 -3.84
N LYS A 47 -6.01 -4.29 -4.66
CA LYS A 47 -6.60 -2.96 -4.46
C LYS A 47 -7.25 -2.83 -3.09
N ARG A 48 -8.03 -3.84 -2.68
CA ARG A 48 -8.70 -3.85 -1.37
C ARG A 48 -7.69 -3.86 -0.22
N VAL A 49 -6.59 -4.60 -0.34
CA VAL A 49 -5.53 -4.59 0.67
C VAL A 49 -4.83 -3.23 0.70
N LEU A 50 -4.48 -2.66 -0.46
CA LEU A 50 -3.84 -1.35 -0.54
C LEU A 50 -4.72 -0.23 0.02
N ASP A 51 -6.03 -0.23 -0.28
CA ASP A 51 -6.95 0.76 0.30
C ASP A 51 -6.97 0.68 1.83
N ASN A 52 -7.08 -0.53 2.40
CA ASN A 52 -7.05 -0.71 3.85
C ASN A 52 -5.75 -0.20 4.48
N VAL A 53 -4.62 -0.45 3.83
CA VAL A 53 -3.30 0.01 4.28
C VAL A 53 -3.20 1.53 4.22
N PHE A 54 -3.63 2.15 3.12
CA PHE A 54 -3.65 3.61 2.97
C PHE A 54 -4.53 4.28 4.02
N ARG A 55 -5.76 3.78 4.21
CA ARG A 55 -6.69 4.32 5.22
C ARG A 55 -6.08 4.25 6.62
N ARG A 56 -5.41 3.14 6.95
CA ARG A 56 -4.73 2.99 8.24
C ARG A 56 -3.55 3.95 8.39
N ALA A 57 -2.76 4.13 7.34
CA ALA A 57 -1.66 5.09 7.32
C ALA A 57 -2.18 6.52 7.55
N GLU A 58 -3.20 6.94 6.81
CA GLU A 58 -3.84 8.26 6.95
C GLU A 58 -4.38 8.49 8.37
N GLN A 59 -5.00 7.47 8.98
CA GLN A 59 -5.48 7.53 10.36
C GLN A 59 -4.36 7.66 11.40
N ALA A 60 -3.22 7.02 11.16
CA ALA A 60 -2.04 7.13 12.02
C ALA A 60 -1.31 8.47 11.89
N GLY A 61 -1.61 9.22 10.83
CA GLY A 61 -0.99 10.49 10.49
C GLY A 61 0.21 10.30 9.57
N VAL A 62 0.08 10.82 8.35
CA VAL A 62 1.13 10.83 7.32
C VAL A 62 1.59 12.25 7.02
N THR A 63 2.81 12.39 6.49
CA THR A 63 3.27 13.68 5.98
C THR A 63 2.52 14.06 4.69
N PRO A 64 2.49 15.34 4.30
CA PRO A 64 1.84 15.77 3.05
C PRO A 64 2.39 15.07 1.79
N ASP A 65 3.68 14.79 1.77
CA ASP A 65 4.35 14.06 0.67
C ASP A 65 3.83 12.62 0.53
N VAL A 66 3.73 11.91 1.66
CA VAL A 66 3.18 10.54 1.70
C VAL A 66 1.70 10.54 1.31
N ALA A 67 0.92 11.52 1.78
CA ALA A 67 -0.48 11.68 1.38
C ALA A 67 -0.63 11.92 -0.13
N GLU A 68 0.22 12.77 -0.73
CA GLU A 68 0.22 13.00 -2.17
C GLU A 68 0.58 11.73 -2.96
N ARG A 69 1.56 10.97 -2.48
CA ARG A 69 1.97 9.70 -3.09
C ARG A 69 0.88 8.64 -3.02
N ILE A 70 0.16 8.53 -1.89
CA ILE A 70 -1.03 7.67 -1.75
C ILE A 70 -2.09 8.09 -2.77
N ALA A 71 -2.40 9.39 -2.87
CA ALA A 71 -3.39 9.89 -3.82
C ALA A 71 -2.98 9.61 -5.29
N GLN A 72 -1.69 9.70 -5.61
CA GLN A 72 -1.18 9.33 -6.93
C GLN A 72 -1.36 7.83 -7.20
N ALA A 73 -1.01 6.97 -6.24
CA ALA A 73 -1.18 5.51 -6.37
C ALA A 73 -2.66 5.14 -6.57
N ARG A 74 -3.58 5.77 -5.83
CA ARG A 74 -5.03 5.60 -6.00
C ARG A 74 -5.48 5.91 -7.43
N ARG A 75 -5.06 7.07 -7.98
CA ARG A 75 -5.39 7.47 -9.35
C ARG A 75 -4.78 6.55 -10.41
N GLN A 76 -3.54 6.13 -10.23
CA GLN A 76 -2.80 5.33 -11.21
C GLN A 76 -3.35 3.89 -11.31
N HIS A 77 -3.83 3.34 -10.19
CA HIS A 77 -4.23 1.93 -10.11
C HIS A 77 -5.73 1.72 -9.92
N GLY A 78 -6.52 2.81 -9.83
CA GLY A 78 -7.97 2.73 -9.63
C GLY A 78 -8.32 2.13 -8.27
N ILE A 79 -7.66 2.60 -7.22
CA ILE A 79 -7.94 2.22 -5.82
C ILE A 79 -8.85 3.31 -5.24
N GLU A 80 -10.08 2.94 -4.89
CA GLU A 80 -11.11 3.86 -4.36
C GLU A 80 -11.02 4.02 -2.85
#